data_AF-A0A9X5X6W4-F1
#
_entry.id   AF-A0A9X5X6W4-F1
#
_cell.length_a   1.000
_cell.length_b   1.000
_cell.length_c   1.000
_cell.angle_alpha   90.00
_cell.angle_beta   90.00
_cell.angle_gamma   90.00
#
_symmetry.space_group_name_H-M   'P 1'
#
loop_
_entity.id
_entity.type
_entity.pdbx_description
1 polymer ?
#
loop_
_entity_poly.entity_id
_entity_poly.type
_entity_poly.pdbx_seq_one_letter_code
_entity_poly.pdbx_strand_id
1 'polypeptide(L)'
;AGASGERPFRIVAVTSRPTGIAHTYMAAESLENAGREAGVEVVVETQGSAGFTRLDPAVIAAADGVIFAHDVPVRDKDRFAGKPTVDVGVKAGINKPAELITEVRGKAARGEVSAGSAPGTPVERSGDSTEGYGTKLRKWLMSGVSYMVPFVAAGGLLIALGFAIGGYTVNKAPSVMDHFVWTQADSWGALLFQIGVVSFGFLVPVLAGY
;
A
#
# COMPACT_ATOMS: atom_id res chain seq x y z
N ALA A 1 17.60 28.85 37.80
CA ALA A 1 17.06 29.29 36.49
C ALA A 1 16.49 28.07 35.81
N GLY A 2 15.17 28.04 35.57
CA GLY A 2 14.48 26.89 35.00
C GLY A 2 14.87 26.67 33.54
N ALA A 3 15.19 25.42 33.18
CA ALA A 3 15.34 25.03 31.80
C ALA A 3 14.00 25.27 31.08
N SER A 4 14.01 26.12 30.04
CA SER A 4 12.92 26.20 29.10
C SER A 4 12.74 24.83 28.45
N GLY A 5 11.70 24.10 28.85
CA GLY A 5 11.35 22.80 28.32
C GLY A 5 10.94 22.92 26.85
N GLU A 6 11.90 22.81 25.95
CA GLU A 6 11.64 22.71 24.52
C GLU A 6 10.96 21.37 24.24
N ARG A 7 9.74 21.42 23.71
CA ARG A 7 9.02 20.20 23.32
C ARG A 7 9.85 19.44 22.27
N PRO A 8 9.96 18.11 22.35
CA PRO A 8 10.70 17.34 21.36
C PRO A 8 10.13 17.60 19.96
N PHE A 9 10.99 17.58 18.95
CA PHE A 9 10.56 17.71 17.56
C PHE A 9 9.62 16.55 17.23
N ARG A 10 8.50 16.84 16.56
CA ARG A 10 7.44 15.87 16.28
C ARG A 10 7.36 15.58 14.79
N ILE A 11 7.37 14.31 14.44
CA ILE A 11 7.16 13.84 13.08
C ILE A 11 5.94 12.93 13.06
N VAL A 12 5.07 13.14 12.08
CA VAL A 12 4.11 12.11 11.69
C VAL A 12 4.61 11.44 10.42
N ALA A 13 4.47 10.12 10.34
CA ALA A 13 4.84 9.38 9.15
C ALA A 13 3.65 8.57 8.62
N VAL A 14 3.62 8.30 7.32
CA VAL A 14 2.68 7.34 6.73
C VAL A 14 3.47 6.32 5.94
N THR A 15 3.28 5.05 6.23
CA THR A 15 3.87 3.94 5.48
C THR A 15 2.80 3.23 4.66
N SER A 16 3.05 2.91 3.39
CA SER A 16 2.04 2.22 2.56
C SER A 16 2.62 1.32 1.46
N ARG A 17 2.02 0.14 1.27
CA ARG A 17 2.40 -0.82 0.22
C ARG A 17 1.16 -1.56 -0.31
N PRO A 18 1.08 -1.89 -1.62
CA PRO A 18 -0.10 -2.52 -2.21
C PRO A 18 -0.37 -3.93 -1.68
N THR A 19 0.68 -4.73 -1.47
CA THR A 19 0.57 -6.13 -1.05
C THR A 19 1.58 -6.47 0.06
N GLY A 20 1.11 -7.22 1.05
CA GLY A 20 1.87 -7.59 2.23
C GLY A 20 1.97 -6.45 3.26
N ILE A 21 2.01 -6.83 4.54
CA ILE A 21 2.10 -5.88 5.65
C ILE A 21 3.53 -5.69 6.17
N ALA A 22 4.42 -6.64 5.86
CA ALA A 22 5.75 -6.70 6.46
C ALA A 22 6.55 -5.41 6.26
N HIS A 23 6.74 -4.96 5.01
CA HIS A 23 7.53 -3.75 4.77
C HIS A 23 6.85 -2.48 5.30
N THR A 24 5.53 -2.43 5.33
CA THR A 24 4.77 -1.31 5.93
C THR A 24 5.07 -1.18 7.42
N TYR A 25 5.04 -2.29 8.16
CA TYR A 25 5.36 -2.31 9.59
C TYR A 25 6.86 -2.18 9.86
N MET A 26 7.73 -2.80 9.05
CA MET A 26 9.18 -2.63 9.16
C MET A 26 9.58 -1.16 8.98
N ALA A 27 9.02 -0.46 7.98
CA ALA A 27 9.29 0.96 7.80
C ALA A 27 8.79 1.79 8.98
N ALA A 28 7.63 1.44 9.54
CA ALA A 28 7.08 2.12 10.72
C ALA A 28 8.01 1.97 11.93
N GLU A 29 8.40 0.74 12.25
CA GLU A 29 9.30 0.42 13.35
C GLU A 29 10.69 1.06 13.16
N SER A 30 11.24 1.02 11.94
CA SER A 30 12.52 1.67 11.62
C SER A 30 12.48 3.18 11.85
N LEU A 31 11.39 3.85 11.47
CA LEU A 31 11.20 5.28 11.70
C LEU A 31 11.00 5.62 13.18
N GLU A 32 10.20 4.83 13.91
CA GLU A 32 10.00 5.02 15.36
C GLU A 32 11.28 4.81 16.16
N ASN A 33 12.05 3.77 15.83
CA ASN A 33 13.33 3.48 16.49
C ASN A 33 14.36 4.58 16.22
N ALA A 34 14.52 5.01 14.96
CA ALA A 34 15.41 6.12 14.64
C ALA A 34 14.95 7.45 15.26
N GLY A 35 13.64 7.66 15.39
CA GLY A 35 13.07 8.78 16.13
C GLY A 35 13.50 8.78 17.59
N ARG A 36 13.34 7.64 18.27
CA ARG A 36 13.74 7.45 19.67
C ARG A 36 15.23 7.70 19.87
N GLU A 37 16.07 7.20 18.97
CA GLU A 37 17.53 7.44 18.99
C GLU A 37 17.89 8.92 18.77
N ALA A 38 17.13 9.63 17.95
CA ALA A 38 17.33 11.05 17.66
C ALA A 38 16.65 12.01 18.66
N GLY A 39 15.94 11.50 19.67
CA GLY A 39 15.15 12.32 20.60
C GLY A 39 13.94 13.01 19.94
N VAL A 40 13.41 12.41 18.88
CA VAL A 40 12.28 12.90 18.07
C VAL A 40 11.06 12.03 18.34
N GLU A 41 9.92 12.65 18.58
CA GLU A 41 8.64 11.94 18.72
C GLU A 41 8.12 11.60 17.31
N VAL A 42 8.05 10.31 16.98
CA VAL A 42 7.56 9.83 15.68
C VAL A 42 6.27 9.04 15.90
N VAL A 43 5.22 9.41 15.18
CA VAL A 43 3.94 8.68 15.18
C VAL A 43 3.62 8.23 13.75
N VAL A 44 3.42 6.93 13.54
CA VAL A 44 3.27 6.36 12.19
C VAL A 44 1.84 5.89 11.92
N GLU A 45 1.27 6.32 10.80
CA GLU A 45 0.07 5.75 10.20
C GLU A 45 0.46 4.63 9.22
N THR A 46 0.03 3.40 9.48
CA THR A 46 0.26 2.27 8.56
C THR A 46 -0.94 2.10 7.64
N GLN A 47 -0.73 2.18 6.32
CA GLN A 47 -1.78 2.08 5.31
C GLN A 47 -1.63 0.80 4.47
N GLY A 48 -2.50 -0.18 4.74
CA GLY A 48 -2.58 -1.44 3.99
C GLY A 48 -3.86 -1.58 3.15
N SER A 49 -3.92 -2.65 2.35
CA SER A 49 -5.10 -3.01 1.55
C SER A 49 -6.33 -3.34 2.40
N ALA A 50 -6.13 -3.87 3.61
CA ALA A 50 -7.21 -4.18 4.57
C ALA A 50 -7.78 -2.93 5.28
N GLY A 51 -7.27 -1.73 4.99
CA GLY A 51 -7.65 -0.49 5.66
C GLY A 51 -6.51 0.12 6.48
N PHE A 52 -6.87 1.10 7.31
CA PHE A 52 -5.95 1.80 8.21
C PHE A 52 -6.72 2.59 9.27
N THR A 53 -6.08 2.80 10.42
CA THR A 53 -6.56 3.74 11.44
C THR A 53 -5.93 5.09 11.17
N ARG A 54 -6.76 6.13 11.06
CA ARG A 54 -6.29 7.50 10.84
C ARG A 54 -5.58 8.03 12.09
N LEU A 55 -4.49 8.75 11.90
CA LEU A 55 -3.92 9.60 12.94
C LEU A 55 -4.93 10.66 13.36
N ASP A 56 -4.94 10.95 14.66
CA ASP A 56 -5.73 12.03 15.23
C ASP A 56 -5.33 13.37 14.57
N PRO A 57 -6.30 14.18 14.08
CA PRO A 57 -6.02 15.50 13.53
C PRO A 57 -5.17 16.39 14.45
N ALA A 58 -5.30 16.27 15.77
CA ALA A 58 -4.50 17.02 16.74
C ALA A 58 -3.02 16.59 16.72
N VAL A 59 -2.73 15.30 16.52
CA VAL A 59 -1.37 14.78 16.38
C VAL A 59 -0.74 15.29 15.09
N ILE A 60 -1.50 15.29 13.99
CA ILE A 60 -1.04 15.86 12.72
C ILE A 60 -0.76 17.35 12.91
N ALA A 61 -1.71 18.12 13.47
CA ALA A 61 -1.56 19.56 13.69
C ALA A 61 -0.31 19.90 14.51
N ALA A 62 -0.02 19.13 15.56
CA ALA A 62 1.15 19.31 16.43
C ALA A 62 2.49 18.86 15.81
N ALA A 63 2.48 18.18 14.67
CA ALA A 63 3.70 17.71 14.01
C ALA A 63 4.49 18.85 13.36
N ASP A 64 5.81 18.82 13.51
CA ASP A 64 6.75 19.77 12.90
C ASP A 64 7.20 19.33 11.50
N GLY A 65 6.99 18.06 11.15
CA GLY A 65 7.29 17.50 9.83
C GLY A 65 6.53 16.22 9.52
N VAL A 66 6.53 15.84 8.24
CA VAL A 66 5.83 14.67 7.70
C VAL A 66 6.77 13.82 6.86
N ILE A 67 6.76 12.50 7.07
CA ILE A 67 7.47 11.53 6.23
C ILE A 67 6.45 10.60 5.55
N PHE A 68 6.39 10.63 4.23
CA PHE A 68 5.66 9.64 3.44
C PHE A 68 6.64 8.58 2.94
N ALA A 69 6.49 7.34 3.39
CA ALA A 69 7.29 6.19 2.95
C ALA A 69 6.37 5.16 2.28
N HIS A 70 6.12 5.30 0.98
CA HIS A 70 5.06 4.55 0.29
C HIS A 70 5.45 4.02 -1.09
N ASP A 71 4.92 2.83 -1.41
CA ASP A 71 5.01 2.19 -2.72
C ASP A 71 3.68 2.33 -3.50
N VAL A 72 2.63 2.84 -2.85
CA VAL A 72 1.33 3.22 -3.42
C VAL A 72 0.86 4.55 -2.85
N PRO A 73 0.10 5.37 -3.60
CA PRO A 73 -0.32 6.69 -3.15
C PRO A 73 -0.94 6.68 -1.75
N VAL A 74 -0.43 7.55 -0.88
CA VAL A 74 -0.97 7.78 0.47
C VAL A 74 -2.41 8.27 0.38
N ARG A 75 -3.33 7.55 1.04
CA ARG A 75 -4.74 7.93 1.15
C ARG A 75 -4.89 9.10 2.12
N ASP A 76 -5.82 10.00 1.84
CA ASP A 76 -6.11 11.20 2.64
C ASP A 76 -4.88 12.10 2.90
N LYS A 77 -3.95 12.16 1.92
CA LYS A 77 -2.69 12.93 2.00
C LYS A 77 -2.89 14.42 2.28
N ASP A 78 -4.04 14.98 1.90
CA ASP A 78 -4.34 16.42 2.07
C ASP A 78 -4.37 16.87 3.53
N ARG A 79 -4.63 15.95 4.48
CA ARG A 79 -4.61 16.25 5.93
C ARG A 79 -3.25 16.71 6.44
N PHE A 80 -2.19 16.43 5.69
CA PHE A 80 -0.80 16.74 6.04
C PHE A 80 -0.26 17.98 5.32
N ALA A 81 -1.11 18.66 4.54
CA ALA A 81 -0.73 19.85 3.77
C ALA A 81 -0.17 20.98 4.66
N GLY A 82 0.71 21.81 4.09
CA GLY A 82 1.30 22.94 4.79
C GLY A 82 2.41 22.57 5.78
N LYS A 83 2.83 21.30 5.82
CA LYS A 83 3.95 20.84 6.66
C LYS A 83 5.20 20.51 5.83
N PRO A 84 6.40 20.66 6.40
CA PRO A 84 7.63 20.15 5.81
C PRO A 84 7.52 18.65 5.54
N THR A 85 7.80 18.25 4.31
CA THR A 85 7.50 16.89 3.85
C THR A 85 8.70 16.23 3.17
N VAL A 86 8.93 14.97 3.50
CA VAL A 86 9.81 14.05 2.77
C VAL A 86 8.95 12.94 2.18
N ASP A 87 9.07 12.67 0.89
CA ASP A 87 8.26 11.70 0.16
C ASP A 87 9.20 10.71 -0.56
N VAL A 88 9.18 9.44 -0.11
CA VAL A 88 10.10 8.38 -0.52
C VAL A 88 9.38 7.03 -0.61
N GLY A 89 10.04 6.03 -1.21
CA GLY A 89 9.56 4.65 -1.20
C GLY A 89 9.69 3.95 0.16
N VAL A 90 8.89 2.91 0.43
CA VAL A 90 8.90 2.17 1.72
C VAL A 90 10.31 1.65 2.06
N LYS A 91 11.07 1.22 1.03
CA LYS A 91 12.43 0.72 1.20
C LYS A 91 13.39 1.76 1.82
N ALA A 92 13.21 3.05 1.52
CA ALA A 92 14.01 4.10 2.13
C ALA A 92 13.64 4.28 3.62
N GLY A 93 12.34 4.16 3.96
CA GLY A 93 11.87 4.17 5.35
C GLY A 93 12.49 3.05 6.21
N ILE A 94 12.78 1.89 5.63
CA ILE A 94 13.45 0.78 6.30
C ILE A 94 14.96 1.02 6.41
N ASN A 95 15.61 1.36 5.29
CA ASN A 95 17.07 1.32 5.20
C ASN A 95 17.76 2.60 5.66
N LYS A 96 17.04 3.73 5.66
CA LYS A 96 17.61 5.06 5.88
C LYS A 96 16.76 5.96 6.81
N PRO A 97 16.13 5.44 7.87
CA PRO A 97 15.19 6.23 8.67
C PRO A 97 15.83 7.48 9.32
N ALA A 98 17.07 7.38 9.79
CA ALA A 98 17.80 8.50 10.38
C ALA A 98 18.11 9.62 9.36
N GLU A 99 18.42 9.26 8.11
CA GLU A 99 18.61 10.24 7.03
C GLU A 99 17.30 11.01 6.76
N LEU A 100 16.16 10.31 6.71
CA LEU A 100 14.84 10.91 6.46
C LEU A 100 14.41 11.85 7.59
N ILE A 101 14.66 11.47 8.84
CA ILE A 101 14.40 12.32 10.02
C ILE A 101 15.27 13.59 9.96
N THR A 102 16.53 13.45 9.58
CA THR A 102 17.44 14.60 9.42
C THR A 102 16.98 15.52 8.28
N GLU A 103 16.57 14.94 7.15
CA GLU A 103 16.07 15.69 6.00
C GLU A 103 14.82 16.50 6.35
N VAL A 104 13.83 15.89 7.00
CA VAL A 104 12.58 16.59 7.34
C VAL A 104 12.82 17.70 8.38
N ARG A 105 13.74 17.49 9.34
CA ARG A 105 14.17 18.55 10.27
C ARG A 105 14.84 19.71 9.53
N GLY A 106 15.69 19.40 8.56
CA GLY A 106 16.33 20.40 7.72
C GLY A 106 15.32 21.22 6.92
N LYS A 107 14.31 20.57 6.32
CA LYS A 107 13.20 21.24 5.63
C LYS A 107 12.39 22.14 6.56
N ALA A 108 12.08 21.65 7.76
CA ALA A 108 11.38 22.42 8.78
C ALA A 108 12.17 23.67 9.20
N ALA A 109 13.49 23.54 9.42
CA ALA A 109 14.35 24.66 9.76
C ALA A 109 14.43 25.73 8.65
N ARG A 110 14.27 25.33 7.38
CA ARG A 110 14.23 26.24 6.22
C ARG A 110 12.84 26.78 5.90
N GLY A 111 11.79 26.35 6.62
CA GLY A 111 10.41 26.74 6.37
C GLY A 111 9.85 26.20 5.04
N GLU A 112 10.44 25.15 4.49
CA GLU A 112 9.94 24.50 3.28
C GLU A 112 8.68 23.71 3.59
N VAL A 113 7.54 24.13 3.05
CA VAL A 113 6.25 23.45 3.25
C VAL A 113 5.73 22.86 1.94
N SER A 114 5.06 21.72 2.02
CA SER A 114 4.40 21.13 0.86
C SER A 114 3.10 21.90 0.56
N ALA A 115 2.92 22.29 -0.70
CA ALA A 115 1.67 22.90 -1.16
C ALA A 115 0.53 21.88 -1.03
N GLY A 116 -0.55 22.26 -0.33
CA GLY A 116 -1.74 21.43 -0.22
C GLY A 116 -2.34 21.17 -1.61
N SER A 117 -2.60 19.91 -1.92
CA SER A 117 -3.39 19.57 -3.10
C SER A 117 -4.86 19.90 -2.81
N ALA A 118 -5.48 20.75 -3.63
CA ALA A 118 -6.92 21.02 -3.56
C ALA A 118 -7.72 19.69 -3.69
N PRO A 119 -8.91 19.57 -3.07
CA PRO A 119 -9.70 18.35 -3.09
C PRO A 119 -10.16 18.08 -4.53
N GLY A 120 -9.55 17.08 -5.17
CA GLY A 120 -9.86 16.64 -6.52
C GLY A 120 -10.12 15.15 -6.50
N THR A 121 -11.08 14.72 -7.32
CA THR A 121 -11.53 13.33 -7.42
C THR A 121 -10.37 12.35 -7.71
N PRO A 122 -10.46 11.07 -7.27
CA PRO A 122 -9.35 10.12 -7.26
C PRO A 122 -8.68 9.85 -8.62
N VAL A 123 -9.34 10.24 -9.72
CA VAL A 123 -8.90 10.00 -11.10
C VAL A 123 -7.95 11.08 -11.63
N GLU A 124 -7.83 12.24 -10.97
CA GLU A 124 -6.97 13.35 -11.45
C GLU A 124 -5.66 13.55 -10.68
N ARG A 125 -5.44 12.86 -9.55
CA ARG A 125 -4.25 13.10 -8.72
C ARG A 125 -3.08 12.17 -9.08
N SER A 126 -2.49 12.42 -10.23
CA SER A 126 -1.11 12.03 -10.57
C SER A 126 -0.46 13.15 -11.38
N GLY A 127 -0.29 14.29 -10.70
CA GLY A 127 0.31 15.50 -11.23
C GLY A 127 1.61 15.83 -10.53
N ASP A 128 2.67 15.10 -10.85
CA ASP A 128 4.01 15.69 -10.84
C ASP A 128 4.26 16.16 -12.28
N SER A 129 4.39 17.47 -12.49
CA SER A 129 4.40 18.12 -13.81
C SER A 129 5.70 17.91 -14.61
N THR A 130 6.44 16.85 -14.30
CA THR A 130 7.72 16.51 -14.95
C THR A 130 7.80 15.05 -15.38
N GLU A 131 6.77 14.22 -15.12
CA GLU A 131 6.79 12.81 -15.53
C GLU A 131 6.23 12.62 -16.94
N GLY A 132 7.10 12.18 -17.86
CA GLY A 132 6.73 11.82 -19.22
C GLY A 132 5.63 10.75 -19.27
N TYR A 133 4.75 10.85 -20.26
CA TYR A 133 3.60 9.96 -20.49
C TYR A 133 3.94 8.46 -20.38
N GLY A 134 5.13 8.05 -20.86
CA GLY A 134 5.59 6.66 -20.75
C GLY A 134 5.81 6.18 -19.30
N THR A 135 6.28 7.06 -18.41
CA THR A 135 6.43 6.74 -16.98
C THR A 135 5.07 6.58 -16.32
N LYS A 136 4.07 7.38 -16.71
CA LYS A 136 2.69 7.28 -16.22
C LYS A 136 2.02 5.98 -16.68
N LEU A 137 2.12 5.66 -17.97
CA LEU A 137 1.62 4.39 -18.50
C LEU A 137 2.26 3.19 -17.80
N ARG A 138 3.58 3.22 -17.58
CA ARG A 138 4.28 2.18 -16.82
C ARG A 138 3.73 2.06 -15.40
N LYS A 139 3.46 3.17 -14.72
CA LYS A 139 2.88 3.17 -13.36
C LYS A 139 1.49 2.54 -13.34
N TRP A 140 0.61 2.91 -14.27
CA TRP A 140 -0.73 2.34 -14.40
C TRP A 140 -0.68 0.83 -14.65
N LEU A 141 0.12 0.39 -15.63
CA LEU A 141 0.32 -1.02 -15.92
C LEU A 141 0.88 -1.79 -14.72
N MET A 142 1.88 -1.25 -14.02
CA MET A 142 2.47 -1.90 -12.84
C MET A 142 1.50 -1.97 -11.67
N SER A 143 0.61 -1.00 -11.54
CA SER A 143 -0.47 -1.01 -10.55
C SER A 143 -1.50 -2.11 -10.90
N GLY A 144 -2.00 -2.12 -12.14
CA GLY A 144 -2.93 -3.13 -12.62
C GLY A 144 -2.40 -4.56 -12.48
N VAL A 145 -1.14 -4.80 -12.85
CA VAL A 145 -0.48 -6.10 -12.65
C VAL A 145 -0.42 -6.48 -11.17
N SER A 146 -0.08 -5.55 -10.28
CA SER A 146 -0.01 -5.84 -8.83
C SER A 146 -1.37 -6.26 -8.25
N TYR A 147 -2.47 -5.64 -8.71
CA TYR A 147 -3.82 -6.01 -8.30
C TYR A 147 -4.34 -7.30 -8.97
N MET A 148 -3.77 -7.67 -10.11
CA MET A 148 -4.08 -8.91 -10.83
C MET A 148 -3.40 -10.15 -10.21
N VAL A 149 -2.18 -10.00 -9.67
CA VAL A 149 -1.35 -11.11 -9.15
C VAL A 149 -2.10 -12.05 -8.18
N PRO A 150 -2.85 -11.56 -7.17
CA PRO A 150 -3.56 -12.44 -6.25
C PRO A 150 -4.59 -13.36 -6.93
N PHE A 151 -5.34 -12.85 -7.92
CA PHE A 151 -6.35 -13.62 -8.66
C PHE A 151 -5.73 -14.68 -9.54
N VAL A 152 -4.64 -14.34 -10.22
CA VAL A 152 -3.92 -15.27 -11.10
C VAL A 152 -3.24 -16.37 -10.29
N ALA A 153 -2.57 -16.01 -9.19
CA ALA A 153 -1.90 -16.96 -8.32
C ALA A 153 -2.90 -17.91 -7.64
N ALA A 154 -3.97 -17.37 -7.05
CA ALA A 154 -5.02 -18.18 -6.43
C ALA A 154 -5.75 -19.02 -7.48
N GLY A 155 -6.13 -18.44 -8.62
CA GLY A 155 -6.83 -19.13 -9.70
C GLY A 155 -6.01 -20.28 -10.29
N GLY A 156 -4.73 -20.05 -10.57
CA GLY A 156 -3.81 -21.10 -11.06
C GLY A 156 -3.64 -22.23 -10.06
N LEU A 157 -3.50 -21.92 -8.77
CA LEU A 157 -3.42 -22.93 -7.70
C LEU A 157 -4.72 -23.77 -7.63
N LEU A 158 -5.88 -23.12 -7.70
CA LEU A 158 -7.17 -23.80 -7.68
C LEU A 158 -7.38 -24.70 -8.90
N ILE A 159 -6.95 -24.26 -10.10
CA ILE A 159 -6.96 -25.10 -11.31
C ILE A 159 -6.08 -26.34 -11.11
N ALA A 160 -4.87 -26.16 -10.57
CA ALA A 160 -3.95 -27.28 -10.32
C ALA A 160 -4.53 -28.28 -9.32
N LEU A 161 -5.14 -27.80 -8.24
CA LEU A 161 -5.84 -28.66 -7.27
C LEU A 161 -7.06 -29.34 -7.88
N GLY A 162 -7.79 -28.65 -8.76
CA GLY A 162 -8.90 -29.22 -9.51
C GLY A 162 -8.49 -30.43 -10.34
N PHE A 163 -7.38 -30.34 -11.07
CA PHE A 163 -6.82 -31.49 -11.80
C PHE A 163 -6.26 -32.58 -10.89
N ALA A 164 -5.64 -32.22 -9.76
CA ALA A 164 -5.09 -33.18 -8.81
C ALA A 164 -6.18 -34.04 -8.15
N ILE A 165 -7.35 -33.45 -7.86
CA ILE A 165 -8.45 -34.13 -7.15
C ILE A 165 -9.46 -34.74 -8.14
N GLY A 166 -9.89 -34.01 -9.17
CA GLY A 166 -10.92 -34.42 -10.14
C GLY A 166 -10.38 -35.10 -11.41
N GLY A 167 -9.07 -35.31 -11.49
CA GLY A 167 -8.40 -35.94 -12.63
C GLY A 167 -8.39 -35.10 -13.92
N TYR A 168 -7.88 -35.68 -15.00
CA TYR A 168 -7.66 -34.97 -16.27
C TYR A 168 -8.96 -34.55 -16.98
N THR A 169 -10.09 -35.16 -16.63
CA THR A 169 -11.42 -34.88 -17.21
C THR A 169 -12.15 -33.74 -16.51
N VAL A 170 -11.62 -33.18 -15.42
CA VAL A 170 -12.24 -32.09 -14.65
C VAL A 170 -12.57 -30.86 -15.51
N ASN A 171 -11.82 -30.64 -16.60
CA ASN A 171 -12.04 -29.55 -17.54
C ASN A 171 -13.34 -29.67 -18.36
N LYS A 172 -13.98 -30.84 -18.35
CA LYS A 172 -15.28 -31.12 -18.97
C LYS A 172 -16.39 -31.34 -17.94
N ALA A 173 -16.09 -31.16 -16.65
CA ALA A 173 -17.08 -31.36 -15.59
C ALA A 173 -18.27 -30.40 -15.80
N PRO A 174 -19.51 -30.88 -15.59
CA PRO A 174 -20.69 -30.02 -15.63
C PRO A 174 -20.60 -28.93 -14.57
N SER A 175 -21.39 -27.87 -14.74
CA SER A 175 -21.48 -26.78 -13.77
C SER A 175 -21.78 -27.32 -12.37
N VAL A 176 -20.96 -26.93 -11.38
CA VAL A 176 -21.20 -27.31 -9.98
C VAL A 176 -22.47 -26.67 -9.41
N MET A 177 -23.04 -25.66 -10.08
CA MET A 177 -24.33 -25.09 -9.68
C MET A 177 -25.50 -26.04 -9.94
N ASP A 178 -25.38 -26.87 -10.98
CA ASP A 178 -26.45 -27.80 -11.39
C ASP A 178 -26.23 -29.21 -10.82
N HIS A 179 -24.96 -29.63 -10.70
CA HIS A 179 -24.58 -30.96 -10.27
C HIS A 179 -23.39 -30.91 -9.30
N PHE A 180 -23.68 -30.81 -8.00
CA PHE A 180 -22.68 -30.93 -6.94
C PHE A 180 -23.09 -31.97 -5.91
N VAL A 181 -22.20 -32.94 -5.70
CA VAL A 181 -22.40 -34.02 -4.71
C VAL A 181 -21.28 -33.93 -3.69
N TRP A 182 -21.63 -33.53 -2.46
CA TRP A 182 -20.67 -33.31 -1.37
C TRP A 182 -19.78 -34.52 -1.06
N THR A 183 -20.30 -35.74 -1.22
CA THR A 183 -19.60 -36.98 -0.92
C THR A 183 -18.62 -37.42 -2.02
N GLN A 184 -18.61 -36.77 -3.18
CA GLN A 184 -17.76 -37.13 -4.31
C GLN A 184 -16.57 -36.20 -4.46
N ALA A 185 -15.36 -36.76 -4.45
CA ALA A 185 -14.12 -36.01 -4.67
C ALA A 185 -14.12 -35.27 -6.03
N ASP A 186 -14.74 -35.85 -7.05
CA ASP A 186 -14.85 -35.24 -8.39
C ASP A 186 -15.64 -33.92 -8.36
N SER A 187 -16.67 -33.80 -7.51
CA SER A 187 -17.44 -32.55 -7.34
C SER A 187 -16.58 -31.45 -6.72
N TRP A 188 -15.70 -31.80 -5.78
CA TRP A 188 -14.74 -30.87 -5.19
C TRP A 188 -13.64 -30.47 -6.17
N GLY A 189 -13.15 -31.41 -6.96
CA GLY A 189 -12.22 -31.13 -8.06
C GLY A 189 -12.82 -30.15 -9.08
N ALA A 190 -14.08 -30.40 -9.50
CA ALA A 190 -14.81 -29.53 -10.41
C ALA A 190 -15.04 -28.12 -9.84
N LEU A 191 -15.38 -28.02 -8.54
CA LEU A 191 -15.56 -26.73 -7.86
C LEU A 191 -14.27 -25.92 -7.85
N LEU A 192 -13.15 -26.53 -7.45
CA LEU A 192 -11.84 -25.89 -7.43
C LEU A 192 -11.42 -25.45 -8.84
N PHE A 193 -11.62 -26.32 -9.84
CA PHE A 193 -11.32 -26.01 -11.23
C PHE A 193 -12.15 -24.81 -11.73
N GLN A 194 -13.47 -24.83 -11.53
CA GLN A 194 -14.37 -23.78 -12.02
C GLN A 194 -14.11 -22.43 -11.33
N ILE A 195 -13.94 -22.40 -10.01
CA ILE A 195 -13.54 -21.17 -9.29
C ILE A 195 -12.18 -20.68 -9.80
N GLY A 196 -11.24 -21.60 -10.01
CA GLY A 196 -9.93 -21.29 -10.54
C GLY A 196 -9.98 -20.65 -11.92
N VAL A 197 -10.76 -21.21 -12.85
CA VAL A 197 -10.97 -20.67 -14.21
C VAL A 197 -11.62 -19.30 -14.16
N VAL A 198 -12.66 -19.11 -13.35
CA VAL A 198 -13.31 -17.80 -13.19
C VAL A 198 -12.33 -16.77 -12.63
N SER A 199 -11.59 -17.13 -11.57
CA SER A 199 -10.57 -16.27 -10.94
C SER A 199 -9.46 -15.90 -11.93
N PHE A 200 -9.01 -16.84 -12.75
CA PHE A 200 -8.02 -16.59 -13.79
C PHE A 200 -8.58 -15.69 -14.90
N GLY A 201 -9.87 -15.83 -15.24
CA GLY A 201 -10.58 -14.98 -16.21
C GLY A 201 -10.67 -13.50 -15.79
N PHE A 202 -10.62 -13.20 -14.49
CA PHE A 202 -10.56 -11.82 -13.99
C PHE A 202 -9.26 -11.09 -14.33
N LEU A 203 -8.25 -11.77 -14.89
CA LEU A 203 -7.00 -11.17 -15.34
C LEU A 203 -7.22 -9.96 -16.25
N VAL A 204 -8.05 -10.12 -17.29
CA VAL A 204 -8.27 -9.07 -18.31
C VAL A 204 -9.10 -7.91 -17.74
N PRO A 205 -10.26 -8.14 -17.08
CA PRO A 205 -11.03 -7.06 -16.48
C PRO A 205 -10.27 -6.27 -15.41
N VAL A 206 -9.47 -6.92 -14.56
CA VAL A 206 -8.69 -6.24 -13.51
C VAL A 206 -7.61 -5.37 -14.12
N LEU A 207 -6.90 -5.87 -15.14
CA LEU A 207 -5.88 -5.08 -15.83
C LEU A 207 -6.49 -3.91 -16.61
N ALA A 208 -7.66 -4.08 -17.23
CA ALA A 208 -8.35 -3.03 -17.97
C ALA A 208 -8.93 -1.92 -17.08
N GLY A 209 -9.07 -2.16 -15.77
CA GLY A 209 -9.56 -1.17 -14.81
C GLY A 209 -8.51 -0.17 -14.33
N TYR A 210 -7.24 -0.34 -14.73
CA TYR A 210 -6.10 0.52 -14.38
C TYR A 210 -5.41 1.04 -15.64
#